data_AF-A0A7V6W5Q4-F1
#
_entry.id   AF-A0A7V6W5Q4-F1
#
_cell.length_a   1.000
_cell.length_b   1.000
_cell.length_c   1.000
_cell.angle_alpha   90.00
_cell.angle_beta   90.00
_cell.angle_gamma   90.00
#
_symmetry.space_group_name_H-M   'P 1'
#
loop_
_entity.id
_entity.type
_entity.pdbx_description
1 polymer ?
#
loop_
_entity_poly.entity_id
_entity_poly.type
_entity_poly.pdbx_seq_one_letter_code
_entity_poly.pdbx_strand_id
1 'polypeptide(L)'
;VGKLQPWSSAKDIILEVLRRLSVKGGVGYIVEYTGPGVETLSVPERATITNMGAELGATTSIFPSDEVTLAFMKAQQRESDYKPLAADPDAVYDKTIEIDLSELRPLVACPHSPDNVKEVAEVTDLKVDQVHIGSCTNSSLSDMHKVADILRGRTIAEDVSLVIAPGSKQVLNMLAADGSLADMIAAGARILESGCGPCIGMGQSPPTDGVSLRTINRNFYGRSGTKSAQVYLVSPEVAAVSAISGYLTDPQTTDIEAPQTVVPEEFMINDNLVVMPADDPDSVEVVRGPNIKPFPTNQPLPEKVAGKSLIKVEDNITTDHIMPSDSKLLPYRSNVPHLANYCLTPCDPDFPARAKEYNGGFIVAGHNYGQGSSREHAALAPLQLGGKGVLAKSFARIHMANLINNGILPLVFVDENDYDKIDLLDDLVITDAPEQVKKVATGEPIVVYNKTKDESYKMNLVVSDREIDMLLEGGLLNLTRKQK
;
A
#
# COMPACT_ATOMS: atom_id res chain seq x y z
N VAL A 1 -25.36 -5.21 -9.63
CA VAL A 1 -26.41 -6.10 -10.22
C VAL A 1 -25.83 -6.82 -11.44
N GLY A 2 -26.54 -7.80 -12.01
CA GLY A 2 -26.09 -8.50 -13.22
C GLY A 2 -24.92 -9.46 -13.01
N LYS A 3 -24.28 -9.87 -14.12
CA LYS A 3 -23.11 -10.78 -14.15
C LYS A 3 -22.09 -10.26 -15.16
N LEU A 4 -20.80 -10.41 -14.84
CA LEU A 4 -19.70 -10.08 -15.75
C LEU A 4 -19.87 -10.77 -17.10
N GLN A 5 -19.70 -9.98 -18.17
CA GLN A 5 -19.66 -10.49 -19.54
C GLN A 5 -18.31 -11.15 -19.83
N PRO A 6 -18.23 -12.00 -20.88
CA PRO A 6 -16.94 -12.51 -21.35
C PRO A 6 -15.93 -11.37 -21.53
N TRP A 7 -14.68 -11.62 -21.15
CA TRP A 7 -13.56 -10.67 -21.13
C TRP A 7 -13.58 -9.57 -20.06
N SER A 8 -14.73 -9.32 -19.41
CA SER A 8 -14.79 -8.48 -18.23
C SER A 8 -14.45 -9.29 -16.98
N SER A 9 -13.68 -8.67 -16.08
CA SER A 9 -13.09 -9.32 -14.91
C SER A 9 -13.40 -8.56 -13.62
N ALA A 10 -13.08 -9.17 -12.47
CA ALA A 10 -13.16 -8.48 -11.19
C ALA A 10 -12.24 -7.24 -11.10
N LYS A 11 -11.17 -7.20 -11.89
CA LYS A 11 -10.30 -6.03 -12.00
C LYS A 11 -11.07 -4.83 -12.55
N ASP A 12 -11.93 -5.06 -13.54
CA ASP A 12 -12.71 -4.00 -14.16
C ASP A 12 -13.75 -3.43 -13.18
N ILE A 13 -14.28 -4.24 -12.26
CA ILE A 13 -15.22 -3.77 -11.23
C ILE A 13 -14.55 -2.71 -10.35
N ILE A 14 -13.36 -3.01 -9.84
CA ILE A 14 -12.66 -2.07 -8.95
C ILE A 14 -12.06 -0.88 -9.70
N LEU A 15 -11.67 -1.04 -10.97
CA LEU A 15 -11.33 0.08 -11.83
C LEU A 15 -12.53 0.99 -12.08
N GLU A 16 -13.74 0.46 -12.24
CA GLU A 16 -14.96 1.27 -12.37
C GLU A 16 -15.29 2.02 -11.08
N VAL A 17 -15.13 1.36 -9.92
CA VAL A 17 -15.28 2.05 -8.62
C VAL A 17 -14.26 3.18 -8.49
N LEU A 18 -12.99 2.94 -8.84
CA LEU A 18 -11.94 3.97 -8.86
C LEU A 18 -12.25 5.11 -9.83
N ARG A 19 -12.79 4.80 -11.01
CA ARG A 19 -13.23 5.81 -12.00
C ARG A 19 -14.29 6.75 -11.43
N ARG A 20 -15.24 6.22 -10.66
CA ARG A 20 -16.36 6.99 -10.07
C ARG A 20 -15.97 7.74 -8.79
N LEU A 21 -15.13 7.12 -7.95
CA LEU A 21 -14.83 7.63 -6.62
C LEU A 21 -13.49 8.35 -6.51
N SER A 22 -12.58 8.19 -7.48
CA SER A 22 -11.18 8.62 -7.40
C SER A 22 -10.41 7.97 -6.25
N VAL A 23 -9.10 8.22 -6.18
CA VAL A 23 -8.24 7.79 -5.06
C VAL A 23 -8.60 8.42 -3.70
N LYS A 24 -9.58 9.33 -3.66
CA LYS A 24 -10.02 10.02 -2.44
C LYS A 24 -11.41 9.59 -1.96
N GLY A 25 -12.19 8.90 -2.78
CA GLY A 25 -13.61 8.68 -2.49
C GLY A 25 -13.90 7.71 -1.36
N GLY A 26 -12.93 6.88 -0.95
CA GLY A 26 -13.05 5.95 0.16
C GLY A 26 -12.54 6.49 1.51
N VAL A 27 -11.92 7.67 1.56
CA VAL A 27 -11.31 8.19 2.80
C VAL A 27 -12.36 8.33 3.90
N GLY A 28 -12.13 7.64 5.03
CA GLY A 28 -13.04 7.65 6.18
C GLY A 28 -14.19 6.63 6.11
N TYR A 29 -14.25 5.81 5.06
CA TYR A 29 -15.29 4.81 4.86
C TYR A 29 -14.74 3.38 4.82
N ILE A 30 -15.62 2.41 5.08
CA ILE A 30 -15.45 1.01 4.69
C ILE A 30 -16.32 0.80 3.45
N VAL A 31 -15.80 0.12 2.43
CA VAL A 31 -16.59 -0.20 1.23
C VAL A 31 -17.12 -1.63 1.34
N GLU A 32 -18.43 -1.75 1.50
CA GLU A 32 -19.12 -3.05 1.53
C GLU A 32 -19.78 -3.35 0.19
N TYR A 33 -19.52 -4.55 -0.35
CA TYR A 33 -20.06 -4.99 -1.63
C TYR A 33 -21.25 -5.94 -1.41
N THR A 34 -22.41 -5.57 -1.95
CA THR A 34 -23.69 -6.28 -1.78
C THR A 34 -24.46 -6.40 -3.10
N GLY A 35 -25.59 -7.10 -3.07
CA GLY A 35 -26.50 -7.30 -4.19
C GLY A 35 -26.23 -8.58 -4.99
N PRO A 36 -27.12 -8.91 -5.94
CA PRO A 36 -27.14 -10.23 -6.60
C PRO A 36 -25.91 -10.53 -7.45
N GLY A 37 -25.14 -9.51 -7.85
CA GLY A 37 -23.90 -9.72 -8.61
C GLY A 37 -22.79 -10.36 -7.78
N VAL A 38 -22.83 -10.23 -6.45
CA VAL A 38 -21.82 -10.78 -5.53
C VAL A 38 -21.74 -12.30 -5.59
N GLU A 39 -22.89 -12.97 -5.72
CA GLU A 39 -22.98 -14.43 -5.81
C GLU A 39 -22.29 -14.98 -7.08
N THR A 40 -22.05 -14.12 -8.08
CA THR A 40 -21.40 -14.51 -9.34
C THR A 40 -19.87 -14.42 -9.30
N LEU A 41 -19.30 -13.87 -8.22
CA LEU A 41 -17.86 -13.62 -8.07
C LEU A 41 -17.23 -14.63 -7.12
N SER A 42 -16.20 -15.31 -7.58
CA SER A 42 -15.38 -16.21 -6.76
C SER A 42 -14.63 -15.46 -5.64
N VAL A 43 -14.17 -16.18 -4.60
CA VAL A 43 -13.38 -15.55 -3.52
C VAL A 43 -12.13 -14.83 -4.04
N PRO A 44 -11.34 -15.37 -4.99
CA PRO A 44 -10.22 -14.63 -5.58
C PRO A 44 -10.61 -13.34 -6.33
N GLU A 45 -11.77 -13.35 -7.02
CA GLU A 45 -12.31 -12.17 -7.67
C GLU A 45 -12.74 -11.11 -6.65
N ARG A 46 -13.41 -11.52 -5.56
CA ARG A 46 -13.73 -10.65 -4.41
C ARG A 46 -12.46 -10.07 -3.80
N ALA A 47 -11.42 -10.89 -3.62
CA ALA A 47 -10.13 -10.46 -3.10
C ALA A 47 -9.43 -9.45 -4.03
N THR A 48 -9.54 -9.59 -5.35
CA THR A 48 -9.04 -8.59 -6.32
C THR A 48 -9.68 -7.22 -6.05
N ILE A 49 -11.00 -7.21 -5.88
CA ILE A 49 -11.78 -5.98 -5.65
C ILE A 49 -11.44 -5.36 -4.31
N THR A 50 -11.42 -6.14 -3.23
CA THR A 50 -11.10 -5.61 -1.89
C THR A 50 -9.65 -5.20 -1.74
N ASN A 51 -8.71 -5.87 -2.42
CA ASN A 51 -7.30 -5.49 -2.47
C ASN A 51 -7.13 -4.07 -2.99
N MET A 52 -7.76 -3.76 -4.12
CA MET A 52 -7.70 -2.45 -4.76
C MET A 52 -8.62 -1.40 -4.11
N GLY A 53 -9.43 -1.79 -3.12
CA GLY A 53 -10.12 -0.84 -2.22
C GLY A 53 -9.15 0.06 -1.45
N ALA A 54 -7.90 -0.40 -1.25
CA ALA A 54 -6.84 0.43 -0.66
C ALA A 54 -6.52 1.68 -1.50
N GLU A 55 -6.65 1.61 -2.82
CA GLU A 55 -6.37 2.72 -3.73
C GLU A 55 -7.47 3.80 -3.69
N LEU A 56 -8.67 3.49 -3.19
CA LEU A 56 -9.73 4.48 -2.91
C LEU A 56 -9.43 5.33 -1.65
N GLY A 57 -8.39 4.96 -0.88
CA GLY A 57 -8.16 5.48 0.46
C GLY A 57 -9.13 4.91 1.51
N ALA A 58 -9.86 3.83 1.17
CA ALA A 58 -10.78 3.16 2.08
C ALA A 58 -10.06 2.58 3.30
N THR A 59 -10.75 2.54 4.44
CA THR A 59 -10.23 1.88 5.65
C THR A 59 -10.04 0.40 5.40
N THR A 60 -11.03 -0.23 4.78
CA THR A 60 -10.98 -1.58 4.23
C THR A 60 -12.17 -1.76 3.27
N SER A 61 -12.22 -2.91 2.62
CA SER A 61 -13.31 -3.35 1.77
C SER A 61 -13.74 -4.77 2.12
N ILE A 62 -15.03 -5.05 2.10
CA ILE A 62 -15.58 -6.34 2.55
C ILE A 62 -16.66 -6.87 1.60
N PHE A 63 -16.75 -8.20 1.53
CA PHE A 63 -17.84 -8.96 0.93
C PHE A 63 -18.46 -9.84 2.02
N PRO A 64 -19.73 -10.26 1.88
CA PRO A 64 -20.33 -11.23 2.78
C PRO A 64 -19.61 -12.58 2.75
N SER A 65 -19.69 -13.30 3.86
CA SER A 65 -19.32 -14.70 3.96
C SER A 65 -20.56 -15.54 3.65
N ASP A 66 -20.64 -16.02 2.40
CA ASP A 66 -21.79 -16.73 1.83
C ASP A 66 -21.38 -18.13 1.31
N GLU A 67 -22.25 -18.77 0.53
CA GLU A 67 -22.01 -20.11 -0.03
C GLU A 67 -20.77 -20.17 -0.94
N VAL A 68 -20.38 -19.07 -1.58
CA VAL A 68 -19.15 -19.01 -2.39
C VAL A 68 -17.93 -19.05 -1.47
N THR A 69 -17.99 -18.34 -0.34
CA THR A 69 -16.96 -18.41 0.71
C THR A 69 -16.88 -19.82 1.32
N LEU A 70 -18.02 -20.46 1.59
CA LEU A 70 -18.05 -21.86 2.04
C LEU A 70 -17.38 -22.80 1.04
N ALA A 71 -17.74 -22.71 -0.25
CA ALA A 71 -17.15 -23.54 -1.30
C ALA A 71 -15.62 -23.37 -1.39
N PHE A 72 -15.13 -22.14 -1.32
CA PHE A 72 -13.69 -21.87 -1.31
C PHE A 72 -12.99 -22.42 -0.06
N MET A 73 -13.58 -22.24 1.12
CA MET A 73 -13.04 -22.79 2.38
C MET A 73 -13.00 -24.32 2.34
N LYS A 74 -14.03 -24.96 1.78
CA LYS A 74 -14.07 -26.41 1.58
C LYS A 74 -12.98 -26.89 0.63
N ALA A 75 -12.76 -26.21 -0.50
CA ALA A 75 -11.68 -26.51 -1.44
C ALA A 75 -10.29 -26.39 -0.80
N GLN A 76 -10.15 -25.57 0.25
CA GLN A 76 -8.93 -25.43 1.05
C GLN A 76 -8.89 -26.35 2.27
N GLN A 77 -9.80 -27.33 2.39
CA GLN A 77 -9.93 -28.25 3.53
C GLN A 77 -10.20 -27.55 4.89
N ARG A 78 -10.95 -26.44 4.86
CA ARG A 78 -11.26 -25.59 6.02
C ARG A 78 -12.76 -25.35 6.23
N GLU A 79 -13.61 -26.29 5.80
CA GLU A 79 -15.07 -26.20 5.96
C GLU A 79 -15.49 -25.96 7.43
N SER A 80 -14.77 -26.53 8.40
CA SER A 80 -15.05 -26.33 9.84
C SER A 80 -14.82 -24.91 10.35
N ASP A 81 -14.05 -24.09 9.64
CA ASP A 81 -13.77 -22.70 10.00
C ASP A 81 -14.79 -21.72 9.40
N TYR A 82 -15.68 -22.18 8.50
CA TYR A 82 -16.66 -21.33 7.85
C TYR A 82 -17.67 -20.76 8.84
N LYS A 83 -17.98 -19.47 8.65
CA LYS A 83 -19.07 -18.78 9.36
C LYS A 83 -19.84 -17.93 8.36
N PRO A 84 -21.16 -18.11 8.20
CA PRO A 84 -21.97 -17.20 7.40
C PRO A 84 -21.99 -15.83 8.07
N LEU A 85 -21.74 -14.77 7.30
CA LEU A 85 -21.74 -13.39 7.77
C LEU A 85 -22.33 -12.51 6.66
N ALA A 86 -23.34 -11.74 6.99
CA ALA A 86 -23.99 -10.78 6.09
C ALA A 86 -24.39 -9.54 6.89
N ALA A 87 -24.59 -8.42 6.20
CA ALA A 87 -25.22 -7.26 6.79
C ALA A 87 -26.66 -7.57 7.24
N ASP A 88 -27.09 -6.85 8.27
CA ASP A 88 -28.48 -6.90 8.72
C ASP A 88 -29.43 -6.38 7.62
N PRO A 89 -30.66 -6.90 7.51
CA PRO A 89 -31.62 -6.48 6.47
C PRO A 89 -31.97 -4.99 6.50
N ASP A 90 -31.81 -4.32 7.65
CA ASP A 90 -32.07 -2.90 7.86
C ASP A 90 -30.78 -2.06 7.94
N ALA A 91 -29.63 -2.62 7.53
CA ALA A 91 -28.37 -1.89 7.44
C ALA A 91 -28.51 -0.64 6.54
N VAL A 92 -28.06 0.50 7.04
CA VAL A 92 -28.08 1.78 6.32
C VAL A 92 -26.65 2.15 5.92
N TYR A 93 -26.47 2.49 4.64
CA TYR A 93 -25.20 2.94 4.10
C TYR A 93 -25.21 4.47 3.93
N ASP A 94 -24.13 5.14 4.34
CA ASP A 94 -23.97 6.59 4.15
C ASP A 94 -24.04 7.01 2.67
N LYS A 95 -23.55 6.12 1.79
CA LYS A 95 -23.51 6.29 0.34
C LYS A 95 -23.70 4.94 -0.35
N THR A 96 -24.42 4.95 -1.47
CA THR A 96 -24.63 3.76 -2.31
C THR A 96 -24.21 4.06 -3.74
N ILE A 97 -23.51 3.11 -4.35
CA ILE A 97 -23.15 3.14 -5.78
C ILE A 97 -23.62 1.83 -6.39
N GLU A 98 -24.35 1.90 -7.49
CA GLU A 98 -24.79 0.73 -8.23
C GLU A 98 -23.90 0.54 -9.47
N ILE A 99 -23.39 -0.69 -9.63
CA ILE A 99 -22.65 -1.14 -10.83
C ILE A 99 -23.43 -2.29 -11.45
N ASP A 100 -23.79 -2.16 -12.72
CA ASP A 100 -24.28 -3.27 -13.53
C ASP A 100 -23.09 -4.01 -14.15
N LEU A 101 -22.86 -5.23 -13.69
CA LEU A 101 -21.75 -6.07 -14.17
C LEU A 101 -21.93 -6.47 -15.64
N SER A 102 -23.15 -6.41 -16.17
CA SER A 102 -23.47 -6.80 -17.55
C SER A 102 -23.09 -5.72 -18.57
N GLU A 103 -23.03 -4.46 -18.12
CA GLU A 103 -22.62 -3.32 -18.94
C GLU A 103 -21.11 -3.10 -18.92
N LEU A 104 -20.41 -3.70 -17.94
CA LEU A 104 -18.98 -3.53 -17.76
C LEU A 104 -18.19 -4.08 -18.96
N ARG A 105 -17.18 -3.33 -19.36
CA ARG A 105 -16.23 -3.65 -20.44
C ARG A 105 -14.80 -3.70 -19.89
N PRO A 106 -13.83 -4.29 -20.61
CA PRO A 106 -12.43 -4.25 -20.20
C PRO A 106 -11.96 -2.80 -20.01
N LEU A 107 -11.37 -2.53 -18.84
CA LEU A 107 -10.87 -1.22 -18.43
C LEU A 107 -9.34 -1.20 -18.29
N VAL A 108 -8.79 0.00 -18.38
CA VAL A 108 -7.37 0.28 -18.15
C VAL A 108 -7.20 1.53 -17.30
N ALA A 109 -6.40 1.44 -16.23
CA ALA A 109 -5.93 2.63 -15.52
C ALA A 109 -4.66 3.16 -16.18
N CYS A 110 -4.74 4.35 -16.76
CA CYS A 110 -3.64 5.05 -17.40
C CYS A 110 -2.68 5.66 -16.35
N PRO A 111 -1.40 5.88 -16.69
CA PRO A 111 -0.46 6.57 -15.82
C PRO A 111 -0.91 8.01 -15.49
N HIS A 112 -0.51 8.61 -14.37
CA HIS A 112 0.20 8.03 -13.22
C HIS A 112 -0.71 7.92 -12.00
N SER A 113 -1.96 7.47 -12.19
CA SER A 113 -2.91 7.29 -11.10
C SER A 113 -3.86 6.11 -11.35
N PRO A 114 -4.17 5.29 -10.33
CA PRO A 114 -5.05 4.14 -10.50
C PRO A 114 -6.52 4.52 -10.78
N ASP A 115 -6.91 5.78 -10.56
CA ASP A 115 -8.22 6.31 -10.90
C ASP A 115 -8.32 6.98 -12.29
N ASN A 116 -7.22 7.07 -13.04
CA ASN A 116 -7.22 7.56 -14.42
C ASN A 116 -7.69 6.46 -15.38
N VAL A 117 -8.94 6.04 -15.23
CA VAL A 117 -9.50 4.84 -15.86
C VAL A 117 -10.22 5.17 -17.17
N LYS A 118 -9.95 4.37 -18.20
CA LYS A 118 -10.59 4.40 -19.52
C LYS A 118 -11.03 3.01 -19.93
N GLU A 119 -11.94 2.91 -20.89
CA GLU A 119 -12.17 1.64 -21.58
C GLU A 119 -10.95 1.29 -22.45
N VAL A 120 -10.59 0.01 -22.53
CA VAL A 120 -9.44 -0.42 -23.35
C VAL A 120 -9.61 0.00 -24.81
N ALA A 121 -10.84 -0.07 -25.33
CA ALA A 121 -11.19 0.34 -26.69
C ALA A 121 -10.94 1.83 -26.99
N GLU A 122 -10.86 2.70 -25.98
CA GLU A 122 -10.59 4.13 -26.15
C GLU A 122 -9.08 4.44 -26.33
N VAL A 123 -8.20 3.49 -25.99
CA VAL A 123 -6.75 3.68 -26.03
C VAL A 123 -6.17 2.94 -27.23
N THR A 124 -6.12 3.62 -28.37
CA THR A 124 -5.64 3.03 -29.63
C THR A 124 -4.13 3.21 -29.82
N ASP A 125 -3.52 2.30 -30.60
CA ASP A 125 -2.13 2.39 -31.09
C ASP A 125 -1.04 2.49 -30.01
N LEU A 126 -1.32 2.03 -28.79
CA LEU A 126 -0.35 2.03 -27.70
C LEU A 126 0.56 0.80 -27.77
N LYS A 127 1.78 0.97 -28.31
CA LYS A 127 2.83 -0.06 -28.31
C LYS A 127 3.21 -0.43 -26.87
N VAL A 128 3.37 -1.71 -26.59
CA VAL A 128 3.73 -2.25 -25.28
C VAL A 128 5.15 -2.80 -25.30
N ASP A 129 5.98 -2.42 -24.33
CA ASP A 129 7.35 -2.92 -24.20
C ASP A 129 7.45 -4.05 -23.16
N GLN A 130 6.59 -4.02 -22.15
CA GLN A 130 6.64 -4.97 -21.03
C GLN A 130 5.25 -5.31 -20.50
N VAL A 131 5.03 -6.58 -20.21
CA VAL A 131 3.84 -7.06 -19.51
C VAL A 131 4.25 -7.80 -18.23
N HIS A 132 3.65 -7.42 -17.11
CA HIS A 132 3.81 -8.12 -15.83
C HIS A 132 2.45 -8.59 -15.31
N ILE A 133 2.27 -9.91 -15.29
CA ILE A 133 1.05 -10.56 -14.78
C ILE A 133 1.37 -11.19 -13.43
N GLY A 134 0.48 -11.04 -12.46
CA GLY A 134 0.64 -11.56 -11.10
C GLY A 134 0.55 -10.49 -10.03
N SER A 135 1.37 -10.64 -8.98
CA SER A 135 1.28 -9.94 -7.68
C SER A 135 0.01 -10.29 -6.91
N CYS A 136 -0.06 -9.89 -5.62
CA CYS A 136 -1.18 -10.24 -4.75
C CYS A 136 -2.57 -9.81 -5.25
N THR A 137 -2.67 -8.87 -6.20
CA THR A 137 -3.96 -8.41 -6.73
C THR A 137 -4.58 -9.39 -7.74
N ASN A 138 -3.81 -9.95 -8.67
CA ASN A 138 -4.30 -10.82 -9.75
C ASN A 138 -3.31 -11.95 -10.03
N SER A 139 -3.22 -12.89 -9.09
CA SER A 139 -2.31 -14.03 -9.18
C SER A 139 -2.90 -15.31 -8.59
N SER A 140 -4.22 -15.41 -8.53
CA SER A 140 -4.89 -16.63 -8.10
C SER A 140 -4.68 -17.74 -9.13
N LEU A 141 -4.99 -18.97 -8.75
CA LEU A 141 -4.94 -20.09 -9.70
C LEU A 141 -5.86 -19.83 -10.91
N SER A 142 -7.06 -19.27 -10.66
CA SER A 142 -8.01 -18.96 -11.73
C SER A 142 -7.46 -17.88 -12.68
N ASP A 143 -6.86 -16.81 -12.15
CA ASP A 143 -6.22 -15.79 -12.99
C ASP A 143 -5.13 -16.40 -13.89
N MET A 144 -4.31 -17.28 -13.31
CA MET A 144 -3.20 -17.92 -14.01
C MET A 144 -3.67 -18.93 -15.06
N HIS A 145 -4.75 -19.68 -14.81
CA HIS A 145 -5.35 -20.56 -15.81
C HIS A 145 -5.86 -19.78 -17.02
N LYS A 146 -6.57 -18.66 -16.80
CA LYS A 146 -7.03 -17.80 -17.90
C LYS A 146 -5.86 -17.30 -18.76
N VAL A 147 -4.77 -16.90 -18.11
CA VAL A 147 -3.54 -16.47 -18.80
C VAL A 147 -2.92 -17.61 -19.59
N ALA A 148 -2.82 -18.81 -19.01
CA ALA A 148 -2.31 -20.00 -19.72
C ALA A 148 -3.20 -20.35 -20.92
N ASP A 149 -4.52 -20.32 -20.78
CA ASP A 149 -5.48 -20.59 -21.86
C ASP A 149 -5.32 -19.62 -23.04
N ILE A 150 -5.16 -18.32 -22.75
CA ILE A 150 -4.90 -17.29 -23.77
C ILE A 150 -3.55 -17.54 -24.46
N LEU A 151 -2.50 -17.86 -23.70
CA LEU A 151 -1.15 -18.05 -24.22
C LEU A 151 -0.93 -19.39 -24.93
N ARG A 152 -1.76 -20.40 -24.66
CA ARG A 152 -1.59 -21.78 -25.15
C ARG A 152 -1.46 -21.82 -26.67
N GLY A 153 -0.36 -22.41 -27.15
CA GLY A 153 -0.06 -22.57 -28.58
C GLY A 153 0.26 -21.27 -29.33
N ARG A 154 0.46 -20.16 -28.60
CA ARG A 154 0.81 -18.85 -29.16
C ARG A 154 2.21 -18.43 -28.71
N THR A 155 2.73 -17.36 -29.30
CA THR A 155 4.02 -16.77 -28.93
C THR A 155 3.81 -15.28 -28.71
N ILE A 156 4.43 -14.73 -27.66
CA ILE A 156 4.42 -13.29 -27.39
C ILE A 156 5.09 -12.52 -28.53
N ALA A 157 4.73 -11.24 -28.69
CA ALA A 157 5.36 -10.36 -29.66
C ALA A 157 6.87 -10.20 -29.37
N GLU A 158 7.69 -10.13 -30.43
CA GLU A 158 9.17 -10.15 -30.35
C GLU A 158 9.75 -9.06 -29.44
N ASP A 159 9.17 -7.85 -29.47
CA ASP A 159 9.62 -6.70 -28.68
C ASP A 159 9.02 -6.65 -27.26
N VAL A 160 8.14 -7.59 -26.88
CA VAL A 160 7.49 -7.58 -25.57
C VAL A 160 8.22 -8.47 -24.58
N SER A 161 8.61 -7.88 -23.45
CA SER A 161 9.02 -8.65 -22.28
C SER A 161 7.80 -9.07 -21.44
N LEU A 162 7.39 -10.34 -21.53
CA LEU A 162 6.39 -10.92 -20.61
C LEU A 162 7.04 -11.57 -19.39
N VAL A 163 6.58 -11.19 -18.19
CA VAL A 163 6.93 -11.83 -16.92
C VAL A 163 5.68 -12.17 -16.11
N ILE A 164 5.69 -13.33 -15.46
CA ILE A 164 4.54 -13.86 -14.70
C ILE A 164 4.98 -14.21 -13.28
N ALA A 165 4.32 -13.67 -12.27
CA ALA A 165 4.60 -13.88 -10.85
C ALA A 165 3.40 -14.54 -10.13
N PRO A 166 3.40 -15.87 -9.97
CA PRO A 166 2.34 -16.57 -9.23
C PRO A 166 2.28 -16.14 -7.76
N GLY A 167 1.07 -16.00 -7.21
CA GLY A 167 0.86 -15.38 -5.89
C GLY A 167 1.38 -16.17 -4.70
N SER A 168 1.53 -17.48 -4.87
CA SER A 168 1.98 -18.37 -3.82
C SER A 168 2.65 -19.60 -4.40
N LYS A 169 3.41 -20.29 -3.55
CA LYS A 169 3.95 -21.62 -3.85
C LYS A 169 2.85 -22.62 -4.22
N GLN A 170 1.69 -22.55 -3.55
CA GLN A 170 0.55 -23.43 -3.85
C GLN A 170 0.08 -23.24 -5.30
N VAL A 171 -0.15 -21.99 -5.73
CA VAL A 171 -0.55 -21.69 -7.11
C VAL A 171 0.51 -22.15 -8.10
N LEU A 172 1.79 -21.80 -7.88
CA LEU A 172 2.88 -22.22 -8.76
C LEU A 172 2.98 -23.75 -8.88
N ASN A 173 2.80 -24.48 -7.78
CA ASN A 173 2.87 -25.94 -7.79
C ASN A 173 1.69 -26.58 -8.54
N MET A 174 0.49 -26.02 -8.39
CA MET A 174 -0.69 -26.51 -9.12
C MET A 174 -0.57 -26.25 -10.63
N LEU A 175 -0.11 -25.06 -11.05
CA LEU A 175 0.18 -24.76 -12.45
C LEU A 175 1.24 -25.69 -13.06
N ALA A 176 2.23 -26.10 -12.26
CA ALA A 176 3.23 -27.06 -12.70
C ALA A 176 2.64 -28.47 -12.86
N ALA A 177 1.69 -28.84 -12.01
CA ALA A 177 1.07 -30.16 -12.01
C ALA A 177 0.08 -30.36 -13.17
N ASP A 178 -0.66 -29.32 -13.56
CA ASP A 178 -1.66 -29.39 -14.64
C ASP A 178 -1.12 -29.00 -16.03
N GLY A 179 0.12 -28.51 -16.12
CA GLY A 179 0.78 -28.14 -17.37
C GLY A 179 0.57 -26.69 -17.80
N SER A 180 -0.28 -25.91 -17.11
CA SER A 180 -0.49 -24.48 -17.41
C SER A 180 0.81 -23.68 -17.35
N LEU A 181 1.72 -24.04 -16.44
CA LEU A 181 3.04 -23.42 -16.37
C LEU A 181 3.87 -23.66 -17.64
N ALA A 182 3.75 -24.84 -18.24
CA ALA A 182 4.45 -25.18 -19.48
C ALA A 182 3.89 -24.38 -20.66
N ASP A 183 2.57 -24.19 -20.73
CA ASP A 183 1.92 -23.34 -21.75
C ASP A 183 2.45 -21.90 -21.70
N MET A 184 2.57 -21.33 -20.49
CA MET A 184 3.12 -19.98 -20.30
C MET A 184 4.59 -19.88 -20.74
N ILE A 185 5.43 -20.85 -20.37
CA ILE A 185 6.85 -20.89 -20.75
C ILE A 185 6.99 -21.05 -22.26
N ALA A 186 6.19 -21.92 -22.87
CA ALA A 186 6.20 -22.16 -24.32
C ALA A 186 5.83 -20.91 -25.11
N ALA A 187 4.96 -20.05 -24.57
CA ALA A 187 4.63 -18.77 -25.18
C ALA A 187 5.73 -17.71 -25.09
N GLY A 188 6.80 -17.95 -24.32
CA GLY A 188 7.93 -17.03 -24.13
C GLY A 188 7.90 -16.26 -22.80
N ALA A 189 6.99 -16.59 -21.88
CA ALA A 189 6.93 -15.92 -20.58
C ALA A 189 8.10 -16.31 -19.67
N ARG A 190 8.63 -15.34 -18.91
CA ARG A 190 9.58 -15.62 -17.82
C ARG A 190 8.85 -15.69 -16.49
N ILE A 191 8.93 -16.85 -15.85
CA ILE A 191 8.27 -17.10 -14.57
C ILE A 191 9.15 -16.54 -13.45
N LEU A 192 8.57 -15.70 -12.58
CA LEU A 192 9.21 -15.10 -11.43
C LEU A 192 8.93 -15.90 -10.16
N GLU A 193 9.71 -15.63 -9.12
CA GLU A 193 9.44 -16.14 -7.78
C GLU A 193 8.07 -15.66 -7.25
N SER A 194 7.43 -16.47 -6.40
CA SER A 194 6.21 -16.07 -5.70
C SER A 194 6.52 -15.02 -4.64
N GLY A 195 6.51 -13.76 -5.05
CA GLY A 195 6.80 -12.59 -4.22
C GLY A 195 6.25 -11.30 -4.82
N CYS A 196 6.47 -10.17 -4.14
CA CYS A 196 6.02 -8.87 -4.63
C CYS A 196 6.75 -8.44 -5.91
N GLY A 197 8.07 -8.65 -5.95
CA GLY A 197 8.94 -8.38 -7.10
C GLY A 197 8.62 -7.07 -7.83
N PRO A 198 8.27 -7.10 -9.12
CA PRO A 198 8.11 -5.90 -9.93
C PRO A 198 7.02 -4.94 -9.43
N CYS A 199 6.03 -5.42 -8.67
CA CYS A 199 4.95 -4.59 -8.11
C CYS A 199 5.46 -3.43 -7.23
N ILE A 200 6.58 -3.65 -6.52
CA ILE A 200 7.24 -2.64 -5.69
C ILE A 200 8.50 -2.05 -6.35
N GLY A 201 8.69 -2.31 -7.64
CA GLY A 201 9.88 -1.91 -8.39
C GLY A 201 11.11 -2.80 -8.14
N MET A 202 10.93 -4.03 -7.64
CA MET A 202 12.03 -4.95 -7.38
C MET A 202 12.19 -6.03 -8.44
N GLY A 203 13.21 -5.87 -9.29
CA GLY A 203 13.40 -6.72 -10.46
C GLY A 203 12.38 -6.41 -11.57
N GLN A 204 12.74 -6.67 -12.82
CA GLN A 204 11.91 -6.39 -14.00
C GLN A 204 11.30 -4.98 -13.99
N SER A 205 12.10 -3.97 -13.67
CA SER A 205 11.69 -2.57 -13.84
C SER A 205 11.42 -2.31 -15.33
N PRO A 206 10.42 -1.48 -15.68
CA PRO A 206 10.18 -1.15 -17.08
C PRO A 206 11.36 -0.39 -17.70
N PRO A 207 11.54 -0.42 -19.03
CA PRO A 207 12.54 0.40 -19.69
C PRO A 207 12.26 1.90 -19.52
N THR A 208 13.29 2.72 -19.70
CA THR A 208 13.17 4.18 -19.72
C THR A 208 12.17 4.61 -20.78
N ASP A 209 11.21 5.44 -20.39
CA ASP A 209 10.12 5.96 -21.24
C ASP A 209 9.19 4.89 -21.83
N GLY A 210 9.34 3.63 -21.40
CA GLY A 210 8.59 2.50 -21.92
C GLY A 210 7.20 2.33 -21.31
N VAL A 211 6.33 1.68 -22.07
CA VAL A 211 4.97 1.32 -21.70
C VAL A 211 4.97 -0.08 -21.07
N SER A 212 4.48 -0.17 -19.83
CA SER A 212 4.33 -1.44 -19.12
C SER A 212 2.88 -1.67 -18.71
N LEU A 213 2.29 -2.76 -19.20
CA LEU A 213 1.00 -3.25 -18.71
C LEU A 213 1.22 -4.14 -17.49
N ARG A 214 0.47 -3.90 -16.42
CA ARG A 214 0.65 -4.63 -15.16
C ARG A 214 -0.68 -5.00 -14.54
N THR A 215 -0.82 -6.22 -14.04
CA THR A 215 -2.02 -6.66 -13.32
C THR A 215 -1.97 -6.36 -11.82
N ILE A 216 -1.17 -5.36 -11.43
CA ILE A 216 -0.97 -4.93 -10.05
C ILE A 216 -2.00 -3.84 -9.67
N ASN A 217 -1.92 -3.29 -8.46
CA ASN A 217 -2.85 -2.27 -7.97
C ASN A 217 -2.37 -0.81 -8.08
N ARG A 218 -1.07 -0.54 -8.29
CA ARG A 218 -0.53 0.83 -8.25
C ARG A 218 0.34 1.18 -9.45
N ASN A 219 0.07 2.33 -10.07
CA ASN A 219 0.85 2.91 -11.17
C ASN A 219 1.28 4.37 -10.92
N PHE A 220 1.39 4.79 -9.65
CA PHE A 220 1.95 6.09 -9.30
C PHE A 220 3.35 6.29 -9.90
N TYR A 221 3.70 7.55 -10.16
CA TYR A 221 4.98 7.93 -10.76
C TYR A 221 6.18 7.28 -10.06
N GLY A 222 7.04 6.60 -10.83
CA GLY A 222 8.24 5.92 -10.34
C GLY A 222 8.02 4.69 -9.46
N ARG A 223 6.76 4.24 -9.23
CA ARG A 223 6.45 3.09 -8.37
C ARG A 223 7.15 1.79 -8.77
N SER A 224 7.32 1.57 -10.07
CA SER A 224 7.85 0.33 -10.64
C SER A 224 9.38 0.35 -10.88
N GLY A 225 10.11 1.24 -10.19
CA GLY A 225 11.58 1.31 -10.20
C GLY A 225 12.14 2.32 -11.20
N THR A 226 11.57 2.41 -12.41
CA THR A 226 11.97 3.40 -13.42
C THR A 226 11.04 4.61 -13.37
N LYS A 227 11.58 5.81 -13.12
CA LYS A 227 10.77 7.04 -12.94
C LYS A 227 9.94 7.43 -14.15
N SER A 228 10.52 7.36 -15.36
CA SER A 228 9.84 7.82 -16.57
C SER A 228 8.92 6.77 -17.22
N ALA A 229 8.89 5.55 -16.68
CA ALA A 229 8.07 4.47 -17.22
C ALA A 229 6.57 4.77 -17.11
N GLN A 230 5.84 4.44 -18.17
CA GLN A 230 4.40 4.60 -18.28
C GLN A 230 3.71 3.28 -17.90
N VAL A 231 3.26 3.18 -16.65
CA VAL A 231 2.63 1.96 -16.12
C VAL A 231 1.10 2.03 -16.23
N TYR A 232 0.51 1.07 -16.93
CA TYR A 232 -0.93 0.91 -17.08
C TYR A 232 -1.40 -0.29 -16.26
N LEU A 233 -2.54 -0.16 -15.57
CA LEU A 233 -3.14 -1.26 -14.82
C LEU A 233 -4.28 -1.88 -15.62
N VAL A 234 -4.23 -3.19 -15.80
CA VAL A 234 -5.18 -3.96 -16.61
C VAL A 234 -5.52 -5.29 -15.94
N SER A 235 -6.54 -6.00 -16.44
CA SER A 235 -6.82 -7.39 -16.07
C SER A 235 -5.78 -8.36 -16.64
N PRO A 236 -5.63 -9.58 -16.06
CA PRO A 236 -4.79 -10.64 -16.64
C PRO A 236 -5.12 -10.98 -18.09
N GLU A 237 -6.40 -10.94 -18.45
CA GLU A 237 -6.89 -11.25 -19.78
C GLU A 237 -6.40 -10.20 -20.80
N VAL A 238 -6.60 -8.91 -20.50
CA VAL A 238 -6.09 -7.80 -21.35
C VAL A 238 -4.57 -7.84 -21.44
N ALA A 239 -3.88 -8.11 -20.33
CA ALA A 239 -2.42 -8.21 -20.29
C ALA A 239 -1.89 -9.35 -21.19
N ALA A 240 -2.48 -10.54 -21.09
CA ALA A 240 -2.05 -11.72 -21.86
C ALA A 240 -2.30 -11.52 -23.37
N VAL A 241 -3.46 -11.00 -23.76
CA VAL A 241 -3.75 -10.67 -25.16
C VAL A 241 -2.79 -9.61 -25.69
N SER A 242 -2.55 -8.55 -24.92
CA SER A 242 -1.63 -7.48 -25.31
C SER A 242 -0.17 -7.95 -25.40
N ALA A 243 0.21 -8.97 -24.62
CA ALA A 243 1.54 -9.58 -24.73
C ALA A 243 1.74 -10.33 -26.06
N ILE A 244 0.67 -10.93 -26.58
CA ILE A 244 0.68 -11.61 -27.89
C ILE A 244 0.72 -10.59 -29.03
N SER A 245 -0.09 -9.53 -28.96
CA SER A 245 -0.21 -8.56 -30.05
C SER A 245 0.92 -7.51 -30.09
N GLY A 246 1.58 -7.22 -28.96
CA GLY A 246 2.57 -6.15 -28.86
C GLY A 246 1.99 -4.76 -28.61
N TYR A 247 0.67 -4.65 -28.48
CA TYR A 247 -0.06 -3.40 -28.29
C TYR A 247 -1.12 -3.58 -27.20
N LEU A 248 -1.51 -2.51 -26.51
CA LEU A 248 -2.70 -2.55 -25.66
C LEU A 248 -3.90 -2.92 -26.54
N THR A 249 -4.49 -4.08 -26.27
CA THR A 249 -5.48 -4.70 -27.15
C THR A 249 -6.72 -5.04 -26.37
N ASP A 250 -7.87 -4.59 -26.87
CA ASP A 250 -9.17 -5.03 -26.36
C ASP A 250 -9.35 -6.52 -26.70
N PRO A 251 -9.40 -7.41 -25.70
CA PRO A 251 -9.52 -8.84 -25.93
C PRO A 251 -10.80 -9.23 -26.69
N GLN A 252 -11.85 -8.40 -26.64
CA GLN A 252 -13.11 -8.62 -27.36
C GLN A 252 -12.96 -8.50 -28.89
N THR A 253 -11.86 -7.92 -29.37
CA THR A 253 -11.58 -7.73 -30.80
C THR A 253 -10.75 -8.86 -31.42
N THR A 254 -10.36 -9.85 -30.61
CA THR A 254 -9.50 -10.97 -31.04
C THR A 254 -10.30 -12.20 -31.45
N ASP A 255 -9.65 -13.14 -32.12
CA ASP A 255 -10.18 -14.45 -32.46
C ASP A 255 -9.99 -15.50 -31.33
N ILE A 256 -9.45 -15.06 -30.19
CA ILE A 256 -9.24 -15.91 -29.02
C ILE A 256 -10.59 -16.11 -28.33
N GLU A 257 -10.89 -17.34 -27.91
CA GLU A 257 -12.08 -17.60 -27.10
C GLU A 257 -11.89 -17.07 -25.68
N ALA A 258 -12.94 -16.45 -25.12
CA ALA A 258 -12.88 -15.93 -23.76
C ALA A 258 -12.64 -17.06 -22.75
N PRO A 259 -11.59 -16.98 -21.92
CA PRO A 259 -11.28 -18.04 -20.97
C PRO A 259 -12.37 -18.10 -19.89
N GLN A 260 -12.67 -19.30 -19.43
CA GLN A 260 -13.65 -19.52 -18.36
C GLN A 260 -12.98 -19.39 -16.99
N THR A 261 -13.66 -18.77 -16.04
CA THR A 261 -13.25 -18.81 -14.63
C THR A 261 -13.46 -20.23 -14.10
N VAL A 262 -12.37 -20.97 -13.91
CA VAL A 262 -12.40 -22.28 -13.25
C VAL A 262 -11.96 -22.09 -11.80
N VAL A 263 -12.84 -22.47 -10.86
CA VAL A 263 -12.51 -22.58 -9.43
C VAL A 263 -12.24 -24.06 -9.17
N PRO A 264 -11.05 -24.44 -8.66
CA PRO A 264 -10.76 -25.83 -8.37
C PRO A 264 -11.65 -26.34 -7.23
N GLU A 265 -12.09 -27.59 -7.33
CA GLU A 265 -12.84 -28.26 -6.27
C GLU A 265 -11.96 -28.52 -5.03
N GLU A 266 -10.65 -28.68 -5.24
CA GLU A 266 -9.67 -28.91 -4.19
C GLU A 266 -8.35 -28.20 -4.53
N PHE A 267 -7.76 -27.55 -3.53
CA PHE A 267 -6.42 -26.98 -3.61
C PHE A 267 -5.40 -27.95 -3.03
N MET A 268 -4.23 -28.04 -3.67
CA MET A 268 -3.12 -28.81 -3.11
C MET A 268 -2.55 -28.11 -1.88
N ILE A 269 -2.75 -28.69 -0.68
CA ILE A 269 -2.16 -28.17 0.56
C ILE A 269 -0.74 -28.72 0.72
N ASN A 270 0.24 -27.83 0.93
CA ASN A 270 1.62 -28.21 1.17
C ASN A 270 2.32 -27.21 2.11
N ASP A 271 2.34 -27.57 3.38
CA ASP A 271 2.89 -26.73 4.45
C ASP A 271 4.35 -27.05 4.78
N ASN A 272 5.09 -27.73 3.89
CA ASN A 272 6.46 -28.18 4.16
C ASN A 272 7.50 -27.05 4.37
N LEU A 273 7.11 -25.78 4.22
CA LEU A 273 7.92 -24.59 4.55
C LEU A 273 7.28 -23.72 5.64
N VAL A 274 6.19 -24.18 6.25
CA VAL A 274 5.62 -23.55 7.45
C VAL A 274 6.39 -24.08 8.65
N VAL A 275 7.20 -23.22 9.26
CA VAL A 275 7.90 -23.54 10.50
C VAL A 275 6.94 -23.26 11.65
N MET A 276 6.49 -24.32 12.33
CA MET A 276 5.66 -24.20 13.53
C MET A 276 6.48 -23.60 14.69
N PRO A 277 5.84 -22.85 15.61
CA PRO A 277 6.53 -22.34 16.79
C PRO A 277 7.11 -23.50 17.62
N ALA A 278 8.26 -23.27 18.25
CA ALA A 278 8.85 -24.24 19.16
C ALA A 278 7.97 -24.44 20.40
N ASP A 279 7.93 -25.67 20.93
CA ASP A 279 7.19 -25.98 22.16
C ASP A 279 7.69 -25.15 23.36
N ASP A 280 8.99 -24.86 23.39
CA ASP A 280 9.61 -23.93 24.33
C ASP A 280 10.21 -22.73 23.57
N PRO A 281 9.48 -21.60 23.47
CA PRO A 281 9.95 -20.41 22.76
C PRO A 281 11.22 -19.79 23.35
N ASP A 282 11.45 -19.93 24.67
CA ASP A 282 12.60 -19.33 25.34
C ASP A 282 13.91 -20.08 25.02
N SER A 283 13.81 -21.33 24.55
CA SER A 283 14.95 -22.13 24.09
C SER A 283 15.48 -21.73 22.71
N VAL A 284 14.73 -20.93 21.95
CA VAL A 284 15.08 -20.57 20.56
C VAL A 284 16.11 -19.45 20.53
N GLU A 285 17.30 -19.74 20.00
CA GLU A 285 18.31 -18.71 19.76
C GLU A 285 17.89 -17.79 18.59
N VAL A 286 17.72 -16.50 18.88
CA VAL A 286 17.44 -15.48 17.85
C VAL A 286 18.75 -14.97 17.25
N VAL A 287 19.15 -15.55 16.11
CA VAL A 287 20.35 -15.13 15.37
C VAL A 287 20.10 -13.78 14.68
N ARG A 288 21.00 -12.82 14.90
CA ARG A 288 20.92 -11.46 14.32
C ARG A 288 22.13 -11.18 13.42
N GLY A 289 21.89 -10.95 12.13
CA GLY A 289 22.93 -10.53 11.19
C GLY A 289 23.42 -9.08 11.43
N PRO A 290 24.50 -8.64 10.78
CA PRO A 290 25.11 -7.34 11.03
C PRO A 290 24.19 -6.14 10.72
N ASN A 291 23.20 -6.33 9.85
CA ASN A 291 22.18 -5.34 9.49
C ASN A 291 20.94 -5.36 10.39
N ILE A 292 20.86 -6.24 11.38
CA ILE A 292 19.80 -6.20 12.39
C ILE A 292 20.33 -5.37 13.56
N LYS A 293 19.86 -4.12 13.68
CA LYS A 293 20.24 -3.20 14.75
C LYS A 293 19.14 -3.12 15.81
N PRO A 294 19.48 -2.70 17.05
CA PRO A 294 18.48 -2.41 18.06
C PRO A 294 17.43 -1.44 17.56
N PHE A 295 16.19 -1.66 17.98
CA PHE A 295 15.08 -0.76 17.69
C PHE A 295 15.31 0.60 18.37
N PRO A 296 15.12 1.74 17.69
CA PRO A 296 15.26 3.04 18.32
C PRO A 296 14.14 3.25 19.35
N THR A 297 14.49 3.64 20.57
CA THR A 297 13.53 3.92 21.64
C THR A 297 13.62 5.38 22.05
N ASN A 298 12.47 6.01 22.27
CA ASN A 298 12.43 7.35 22.83
C ASN A 298 12.47 7.32 24.37
N GLN A 299 12.57 8.49 24.98
CA GLN A 299 12.46 8.69 26.43
C GLN A 299 11.06 9.23 26.78
N PRO A 300 10.61 9.07 28.05
CA PRO A 300 9.41 9.76 28.53
C PRO A 300 9.44 11.25 28.20
N LEU A 301 8.26 11.82 27.90
CA LEU A 301 8.13 13.20 27.49
C LEU A 301 8.70 14.13 28.58
N PRO A 302 9.76 14.90 28.30
CA PRO A 302 10.36 15.76 29.32
C PRO A 302 9.52 17.02 29.53
N GLU A 303 9.69 17.67 30.69
CA GLU A 303 9.04 18.96 30.99
C GLU A 303 9.30 20.03 29.93
N LYS A 304 10.47 20.00 29.30
CA LYS A 304 10.84 20.94 28.25
C LYS A 304 11.31 20.20 27.00
N VAL A 305 10.59 20.39 25.91
CA VAL A 305 10.98 19.92 24.57
C VAL A 305 11.53 21.11 23.80
N ALA A 306 12.81 21.08 23.42
CA ALA A 306 13.46 22.18 22.70
C ALA A 306 14.32 21.65 21.56
N GLY A 307 14.39 22.41 20.47
CA GLY A 307 15.20 22.09 19.30
C GLY A 307 14.98 23.08 18.16
N LYS A 308 15.80 22.97 17.12
CA LYS A 308 15.68 23.81 15.94
C LYS A 308 14.63 23.27 14.97
N SER A 309 14.01 24.14 14.18
CA SER A 309 13.34 23.75 12.93
C SER A 309 14.39 23.25 11.95
N LEU A 310 14.45 21.93 11.72
CA LEU A 310 15.51 21.30 10.93
C LEU A 310 15.21 21.24 9.44
N ILE A 311 13.94 21.40 9.06
CA ILE A 311 13.48 21.43 7.68
C ILE A 311 12.07 22.03 7.64
N LYS A 312 11.77 22.72 6.54
CA LYS A 312 10.43 23.17 6.17
C LYS A 312 10.08 22.58 4.81
N VAL A 313 9.00 21.81 4.74
CA VAL A 313 8.58 21.09 3.54
C VAL A 313 7.16 21.47 3.12
N GLU A 314 6.92 21.41 1.82
CA GLU A 314 5.64 21.76 1.21
C GLU A 314 4.51 20.74 1.52
N ASP A 315 3.38 20.88 0.84
CA ASP A 315 2.26 19.95 0.95
C ASP A 315 2.61 18.58 0.35
N ASN A 316 1.84 17.55 0.71
CA ASN A 316 1.84 16.25 0.05
C ASN A 316 3.16 15.46 0.13
N ILE A 317 3.99 15.73 1.13
CA ILE A 317 5.19 14.94 1.43
C ILE A 317 4.78 13.51 1.76
N THR A 318 5.22 12.57 0.92
CA THR A 318 4.90 11.14 1.06
C THR A 318 5.87 10.44 2.01
N THR A 319 5.53 9.23 2.49
CA THR A 319 6.49 8.41 3.25
C THR A 319 7.73 8.00 2.44
N ASP A 320 7.68 8.03 1.11
CA ASP A 320 8.86 7.85 0.24
C ASP A 320 9.78 9.08 0.22
N HIS A 321 9.22 10.28 0.42
CA HIS A 321 10.02 11.48 0.62
C HIS A 321 10.68 11.46 2.01
N ILE A 322 9.94 11.09 3.06
CA ILE A 322 10.46 11.05 4.43
C ILE A 322 11.52 9.95 4.58
N MET A 323 11.23 8.75 4.09
CA MET A 323 12.17 7.63 4.13
C MET A 323 12.11 6.86 2.81
N PRO A 324 12.99 7.23 1.85
CA PRO A 324 13.09 6.55 0.57
C PRO A 324 13.24 5.04 0.74
N SER A 325 12.61 4.28 -0.17
CA SER A 325 12.78 2.84 -0.19
C SER A 325 12.87 2.27 -1.58
N ASP A 326 13.81 2.83 -2.33
CA ASP A 326 14.28 2.15 -3.50
C ASP A 326 14.97 0.81 -3.15
N SER A 327 15.33 0.09 -4.20
CA SER A 327 16.03 -1.19 -4.13
C SER A 327 17.33 -1.17 -3.33
N LYS A 328 17.95 0.00 -3.14
CA LYS A 328 19.22 0.15 -2.42
C LYS A 328 19.01 0.21 -0.91
N LEU A 329 17.85 0.70 -0.46
CA LEU A 329 17.54 0.90 0.96
C LEU A 329 16.66 -0.20 1.56
N LEU A 330 15.85 -0.88 0.75
CA LEU A 330 14.99 -1.99 1.22
C LEU A 330 15.74 -3.09 1.99
N PRO A 331 16.98 -3.49 1.64
CA PRO A 331 17.73 -4.48 2.42
C PRO A 331 18.07 -4.05 3.86
N TYR A 332 17.96 -2.76 4.18
CA TYR A 332 18.35 -2.17 5.47
C TYR A 332 17.17 -1.88 6.39
N ARG A 333 16.00 -2.49 6.17
CA ARG A 333 14.78 -2.27 6.97
C ARG A 333 14.94 -2.56 8.46
N SER A 334 15.84 -3.46 8.84
CA SER A 334 16.18 -3.72 10.26
C SER A 334 17.38 -2.91 10.75
N ASN A 335 17.91 -2.00 9.94
CA ASN A 335 19.06 -1.15 10.24
C ASN A 335 18.64 0.34 10.22
N VAL A 336 17.79 0.74 11.18
CA VAL A 336 17.32 2.14 11.27
C VAL A 336 18.48 3.15 11.34
N PRO A 337 19.59 2.92 12.07
CA PRO A 337 20.75 3.82 12.04
C PRO A 337 21.34 4.05 10.65
N HIS A 338 21.36 3.03 9.80
CA HIS A 338 21.78 3.19 8.40
C HIS A 338 20.75 3.99 7.60
N LEU A 339 19.47 3.64 7.72
CA LEU A 339 18.37 4.31 7.01
C LEU A 339 18.24 5.79 7.36
N ALA A 340 18.52 6.16 8.61
CA ALA A 340 18.51 7.54 9.08
C ALA A 340 19.42 8.48 8.26
N ASN A 341 20.46 7.97 7.59
CA ASN A 341 21.31 8.75 6.70
C ASN A 341 20.62 9.21 5.41
N TYR A 342 19.44 8.68 5.11
CA TYR A 342 18.66 8.97 3.90
C TYR A 342 17.32 9.65 4.22
N CYS A 343 17.02 9.87 5.50
CA CYS A 343 15.79 10.52 5.96
C CYS A 343 15.63 11.89 5.29
N LEU A 344 14.49 12.16 4.67
CA LEU A 344 14.13 13.43 4.01
C LEU A 344 15.11 13.93 2.94
N THR A 345 16.06 13.11 2.49
CA THR A 345 17.03 13.49 1.44
C THR A 345 16.41 13.85 0.08
N PRO A 346 15.23 13.32 -0.33
CA PRO A 346 14.54 13.83 -1.52
C PRO A 346 14.03 15.26 -1.37
N CYS A 347 13.78 15.73 -0.13
CA CYS A 347 13.34 17.09 0.15
C CYS A 347 14.53 18.03 0.38
N ASP A 348 15.49 17.57 1.19
CA ASP A 348 16.71 18.30 1.52
C ASP A 348 17.85 17.30 1.80
N PRO A 349 18.83 17.17 0.89
CA PRO A 349 19.98 16.28 1.05
C PRO A 349 20.77 16.47 2.34
N ASP A 350 20.76 17.68 2.92
CA ASP A 350 21.55 18.01 4.11
C ASP A 350 20.81 17.71 5.42
N PHE A 351 19.52 17.36 5.37
CA PHE A 351 18.70 17.11 6.56
C PHE A 351 19.32 16.09 7.53
N PRO A 352 19.79 14.89 7.11
CA PRO A 352 20.37 13.93 8.03
C PRO A 352 21.63 14.44 8.74
N ALA A 353 22.47 15.19 8.04
CA ALA A 353 23.68 15.78 8.61
C ALA A 353 23.32 16.86 9.63
N ARG A 354 22.40 17.76 9.26
CA ARG A 354 21.88 18.83 10.11
C ARG A 354 21.21 18.30 11.38
N ALA A 355 20.40 17.26 11.25
CA ALA A 355 19.73 16.65 12.40
C ALA A 355 20.74 16.05 13.39
N LYS A 356 21.82 15.43 12.90
CA LYS A 356 22.90 14.95 13.77
C LYS A 356 23.67 16.08 14.43
N GLU A 357 23.99 17.14 13.68
CA GLU A 357 24.72 18.32 14.19
C GLU A 357 23.98 18.95 15.38
N TYR A 358 22.66 19.10 15.28
CA TYR A 358 21.84 19.72 16.33
C TYR A 358 21.24 18.74 17.33
N ASN A 359 21.59 17.45 17.29
CA ASN A 359 21.01 16.39 18.13
C ASN A 359 19.47 16.31 18.05
N GLY A 360 18.95 16.48 16.84
CA GLY A 360 17.53 16.46 16.52
C GLY A 360 16.84 17.81 16.62
N GLY A 361 15.53 17.81 16.43
CA GLY A 361 14.74 19.04 16.34
C GLY A 361 13.35 18.79 15.76
N PHE A 362 12.74 19.84 15.24
CA PHE A 362 11.40 19.84 14.71
C PHE A 362 11.39 19.79 13.18
N ILE A 363 10.36 19.18 12.63
CA ILE A 363 10.04 19.21 11.19
C ILE A 363 8.82 20.10 11.00
N VAL A 364 8.85 21.04 10.05
CA VAL A 364 7.71 21.89 9.70
C VAL A 364 7.19 21.46 8.32
N ALA A 365 5.89 21.23 8.18
CA ALA A 365 5.29 20.64 6.98
C ALA A 365 3.96 21.27 6.56
N GLY A 366 3.64 21.18 5.27
CA GLY A 366 2.36 21.58 4.72
C GLY A 366 1.21 20.61 5.04
N HIS A 367 0.21 20.56 4.14
CA HIS A 367 -0.91 19.64 4.23
C HIS A 367 -0.51 18.21 3.90
N ASN A 368 -1.24 17.25 4.48
CA ASN A 368 -1.19 15.83 4.13
C ASN A 368 0.23 15.22 4.28
N TYR A 369 0.95 15.62 5.33
CA TYR A 369 2.29 15.13 5.62
C TYR A 369 2.29 13.64 5.97
N GLY A 370 3.19 12.89 5.35
CA GLY A 370 3.35 11.45 5.54
C GLY A 370 2.36 10.59 4.75
N GLN A 371 1.82 11.08 3.63
CA GLN A 371 0.89 10.31 2.81
C GLN A 371 1.54 9.09 2.13
N GLY A 372 0.72 8.12 1.73
CA GLY A 372 1.15 6.94 0.98
C GLY A 372 1.36 5.71 1.86
N SER A 373 2.49 5.02 1.68
CA SER A 373 2.71 3.70 2.29
C SER A 373 2.79 3.74 3.83
N SER A 374 2.27 2.70 4.49
CA SER A 374 2.15 2.55 5.95
C SER A 374 3.47 2.35 6.72
N ARG A 375 4.62 2.45 6.06
CA ARG A 375 5.94 2.13 6.63
C ARG A 375 6.25 2.98 7.86
N GLU A 376 6.46 2.32 8.99
CA GLU A 376 6.85 2.96 10.24
C GLU A 376 8.24 3.58 10.20
N HIS A 377 9.13 3.19 9.27
CA HIS A 377 10.46 3.78 9.13
C HIS A 377 10.43 5.29 8.86
N ALA A 378 9.34 5.82 8.31
CA ALA A 378 9.13 7.26 8.16
C ALA A 378 8.99 7.98 9.53
N ALA A 379 8.69 7.27 10.62
CA ALA A 379 8.76 7.77 11.99
C ALA A 379 10.06 7.34 12.71
N LEU A 380 10.54 6.11 12.45
CA LEU A 380 11.75 5.59 13.09
C LEU A 380 13.02 6.33 12.68
N ALA A 381 13.15 6.72 11.42
CA ALA A 381 14.32 7.45 10.94
C ALA A 381 14.42 8.87 11.56
N PRO A 382 13.34 9.68 11.59
CA PRO A 382 13.32 10.91 12.40
C PRO A 382 13.61 10.66 13.88
N LEU A 383 13.04 9.62 14.49
CA LEU A 383 13.32 9.27 15.89
C LEU A 383 14.81 9.01 16.11
N GLN A 384 15.43 8.21 15.24
CA GLN A 384 16.86 7.87 15.28
C GLN A 384 17.77 9.09 15.13
N LEU A 385 17.29 10.14 14.45
CA LEU A 385 17.97 11.44 14.30
C LEU A 385 17.64 12.43 15.43
N GLY A 386 16.90 12.02 16.46
CA GLY A 386 16.55 12.85 17.62
C GLY A 386 15.33 13.76 17.42
N GLY A 387 14.49 13.49 16.43
CA GLY A 387 13.27 14.24 16.14
C GLY A 387 12.40 14.44 17.39
N LYS A 388 11.94 15.68 17.60
CA LYS A 388 11.16 16.10 18.79
C LYS A 388 9.67 16.18 18.52
N GLY A 389 9.31 16.64 17.34
CA GLY A 389 7.93 16.83 16.92
C GLY A 389 7.86 17.23 15.46
N VAL A 390 6.66 17.08 14.89
CA VAL A 390 6.33 17.54 13.54
C VAL A 390 5.21 18.57 13.66
N LEU A 391 5.41 19.76 13.11
CA LEU A 391 4.45 20.84 13.05
C LEU A 391 3.90 20.88 11.61
N ALA A 392 2.67 20.44 11.39
CA ALA A 392 2.10 20.33 10.04
C ALA A 392 0.74 21.02 9.92
N LYS A 393 0.34 21.39 8.70
CA LYS A 393 -1.05 21.84 8.45
C LYS A 393 -2.04 20.67 8.56
N SER A 394 -1.64 19.49 8.11
CA SER A 394 -2.39 18.24 8.36
C SER A 394 -1.52 17.00 8.14
N PHE A 395 -1.95 15.85 8.68
CA PHE A 395 -1.24 14.57 8.57
C PHE A 395 -2.07 13.51 7.84
N ALA A 396 -1.38 12.58 7.18
CA ALA A 396 -1.99 11.31 6.79
C ALA A 396 -2.15 10.40 8.02
N ARG A 397 -3.34 9.78 8.16
CA ARG A 397 -3.77 9.02 9.34
C ARG A 397 -2.74 8.00 9.86
N ILE A 398 -2.22 7.14 8.99
CA ILE A 398 -1.29 6.06 9.39
C ILE A 398 0.05 6.64 9.85
N HIS A 399 0.54 7.69 9.20
CA HIS A 399 1.80 8.29 9.58
C HIS A 399 1.70 9.01 10.93
N MET A 400 0.60 9.71 11.19
CA MET A 400 0.33 10.31 12.51
C MET A 400 0.37 9.25 13.63
N ALA A 401 -0.29 8.10 13.43
CA ALA A 401 -0.24 6.99 14.38
C ALA A 401 1.20 6.45 14.58
N ASN A 402 2.00 6.35 13.51
CA ASN A 402 3.39 5.91 13.61
C ASN A 402 4.27 6.90 14.40
N LEU A 403 4.03 8.22 14.30
CA LEU A 403 4.72 9.23 15.10
C LEU A 403 4.37 9.06 16.59
N ILE A 404 3.08 8.92 16.92
CA ILE A 404 2.58 8.72 18.29
C ILE A 404 3.13 7.43 18.90
N ASN A 405 3.11 6.33 18.15
CA ASN A 405 3.67 5.03 18.57
C ASN A 405 5.14 5.13 19.00
N ASN A 406 5.87 6.10 18.46
CA ASN A 406 7.29 6.32 18.70
C ASN A 406 7.58 7.57 19.58
N GLY A 407 6.54 8.17 20.17
CA GLY A 407 6.68 9.31 21.09
C GLY A 407 7.10 10.62 20.43
N ILE A 408 6.92 10.77 19.11
CA ILE A 408 7.12 12.05 18.41
C ILE A 408 5.77 12.78 18.40
N LEU A 409 5.74 14.06 18.75
CA LEU A 409 4.52 14.87 18.79
C LEU A 409 4.05 15.27 17.38
N PRO A 410 2.87 14.82 16.89
CA PRO A 410 2.27 15.33 15.66
C PRO A 410 1.37 16.54 15.95
N LEU A 411 1.91 17.74 15.78
CA LEU A 411 1.26 19.00 16.11
C LEU A 411 0.65 19.64 14.85
N VAL A 412 -0.64 19.95 14.90
CA VAL A 412 -1.39 20.56 13.79
C VAL A 412 -1.57 22.04 14.06
N PHE A 413 -1.23 22.92 13.12
CA PHE A 413 -1.44 24.37 13.30
C PHE A 413 -2.92 24.70 13.57
N VAL A 414 -3.18 25.55 14.57
CA VAL A 414 -4.53 26.13 14.77
C VAL A 414 -4.80 27.22 13.74
N ASP A 415 -3.79 28.08 13.47
CA ASP A 415 -3.78 29.03 12.36
C ASP A 415 -2.75 28.57 11.33
N GLU A 416 -3.21 28.11 10.16
CA GLU A 416 -2.33 27.62 9.10
C GLU A 416 -1.37 28.69 8.56
N ASN A 417 -1.65 29.98 8.77
CA ASN A 417 -0.73 31.06 8.39
C ASN A 417 0.54 31.09 9.25
N ASP A 418 0.54 30.45 10.42
CA ASP A 418 1.72 30.32 11.27
C ASP A 418 2.79 29.42 10.63
N TYR A 419 2.40 28.53 9.71
CA TYR A 419 3.33 27.74 8.91
C TYR A 419 4.35 28.63 8.19
N ASP A 420 3.91 29.74 7.60
CA ASP A 420 4.77 30.65 6.84
C ASP A 420 5.70 31.47 7.74
N LYS A 421 5.40 31.56 9.04
CA LYS A 421 6.17 32.32 10.03
C LYS A 421 7.33 31.54 10.65
N ILE A 422 7.43 30.22 10.45
CA ILE A 422 8.56 29.43 10.96
C ILE A 422 9.60 29.24 9.86
N ASP A 423 10.84 29.62 10.14
CA ASP A 423 11.97 29.46 9.21
C ASP A 423 12.87 28.29 9.60
N LEU A 424 13.73 27.90 8.66
CA LEU A 424 14.80 26.94 8.91
C LEU A 424 15.73 27.47 10.02
N LEU A 425 16.09 26.61 10.97
CA LEU A 425 16.93 26.86 12.14
C LEU A 425 16.33 27.73 13.26
N ASP A 426 15.05 28.11 13.17
CA ASP A 426 14.34 28.75 14.28
C ASP A 426 14.37 27.88 15.54
N ASP A 427 14.59 28.49 16.71
CA ASP A 427 14.66 27.80 18.00
C ASP A 427 13.26 27.66 18.61
N LEU A 428 12.70 26.45 18.54
CA LEU A 428 11.35 26.13 19.02
C LEU A 428 11.40 25.45 20.39
N VAL A 429 10.46 25.82 21.26
CA VAL A 429 10.36 25.30 22.62
C VAL A 429 8.91 25.05 23.02
N ILE A 430 8.67 23.91 23.67
CA ILE A 430 7.45 23.58 24.40
C ILE A 430 7.85 23.42 25.86
N THR A 431 7.31 24.24 26.75
CA THR A 431 7.48 24.12 28.21
C THR A 431 6.28 23.42 28.82
N ASP A 432 6.45 22.80 29.99
CA ASP A 432 5.39 22.04 30.67
C ASP A 432 4.74 21.00 29.74
N ALA A 433 5.54 20.40 28.85
CA ALA A 433 5.03 19.59 27.74
C ALA A 433 4.12 18.43 28.19
N PRO A 434 4.43 17.67 29.27
CA PRO A 434 3.55 16.63 29.77
C PRO A 434 2.19 17.16 30.22
N GLU A 435 2.17 18.32 30.86
CA GLU A 435 0.94 18.94 31.34
C GLU A 435 0.09 19.46 30.17
N GLN A 436 0.73 20.10 29.18
CA GLN A 436 0.04 20.52 27.97
C GLN A 436 -0.57 19.32 27.22
N VAL A 437 0.17 18.22 27.06
CA VAL A 437 -0.33 16.99 26.41
C VAL A 437 -1.52 16.38 27.15
N LYS A 438 -1.56 16.42 28.49
CA LYS A 438 -2.73 15.97 29.26
C LYS A 438 -3.97 16.85 29.04
N LYS A 439 -3.76 18.18 28.98
CA LYS A 439 -4.84 19.16 28.80
C LYS A 439 -5.47 19.17 27.40
N VAL A 440 -4.86 18.48 26.45
CA VAL A 440 -5.47 18.23 25.13
C VAL A 440 -6.79 17.46 25.27
N ALA A 441 -6.92 16.57 26.27
CA ALA A 441 -8.19 15.88 26.56
C ALA A 441 -9.34 16.83 26.90
N THR A 442 -9.04 18.03 27.41
CA THR A 442 -10.03 19.09 27.69
C THR A 442 -10.12 20.14 26.58
N GLY A 443 -9.49 19.89 25.42
CA GLY A 443 -9.52 20.77 24.24
C GLY A 443 -8.53 21.93 24.27
N GLU A 444 -7.57 21.95 25.20
CA GLU A 444 -6.54 22.99 25.23
C GLU A 444 -5.44 22.71 24.19
N PRO A 445 -5.02 23.73 23.40
CA PRO A 445 -3.95 23.56 22.42
C PRO A 445 -2.58 23.53 23.08
N ILE A 446 -1.62 22.86 22.42
CA ILE A 446 -0.19 22.93 22.74
C ILE A 446 0.35 24.28 22.26
N VAL A 447 1.15 24.96 23.08
CA VAL A 447 1.84 26.20 22.72
C VAL A 447 3.30 25.90 22.40
N VAL A 448 3.70 26.21 21.18
CA VAL A 448 5.09 26.18 20.73
C VAL A 448 5.61 27.61 20.67
N TYR A 449 6.65 27.91 21.45
CA TYR A 449 7.30 29.22 21.47
C TYR A 449 8.53 29.24 20.56
N ASN A 450 8.58 30.16 19.61
CA ASN A 450 9.71 30.42 18.75
C ASN A 450 10.58 31.53 19.35
N LYS A 451 11.71 31.13 19.93
CA LYS A 451 12.66 32.03 20.58
C LYS A 451 13.38 32.95 19.61
N THR A 452 13.58 32.51 18.37
CA THR A 452 14.28 33.31 17.36
C THR A 452 13.47 34.56 17.01
N LYS A 453 12.13 34.43 16.99
CA LYS A 453 11.20 35.47 16.55
C LYS A 453 10.40 36.12 17.67
N ASP A 454 10.49 35.58 18.88
CA ASP A 454 9.67 35.98 20.03
C ASP A 454 8.16 35.85 19.75
N GLU A 455 7.77 34.75 19.10
CA GLU A 455 6.39 34.45 18.72
C GLU A 455 5.91 33.12 19.32
N SER A 456 4.60 32.98 19.53
CA SER A 456 3.99 31.73 20.01
C SER A 456 2.94 31.24 19.02
N TYR A 457 2.98 29.94 18.74
CA TYR A 457 2.05 29.27 17.85
C TYR A 457 1.21 28.27 18.64
N LYS A 458 -0.11 28.28 18.41
CA LYS A 458 -1.04 27.33 19.01
C LYS A 458 -1.20 26.13 18.09
N MET A 459 -1.10 24.94 18.66
CA MET A 459 -1.14 23.69 17.93
C MET A 459 -2.16 22.74 18.53
N ASN A 460 -2.98 22.13 17.67
CA ASN A 460 -3.83 21.02 18.04
C ASN A 460 -3.03 19.72 18.07
N LEU A 461 -3.38 18.83 18.99
CA LEU A 461 -2.91 17.45 19.03
C LEU A 461 -4.16 16.57 19.07
N VAL A 462 -4.45 15.82 18.00
CA VAL A 462 -5.67 15.00 17.93
C VAL A 462 -5.33 13.58 18.33
N VAL A 463 -5.62 13.23 19.58
CA VAL A 463 -5.24 11.95 20.20
C VAL A 463 -6.33 11.45 21.14
N SER A 464 -6.42 10.14 21.28
CA SER A 464 -7.21 9.47 22.33
C SER A 464 -6.49 9.45 23.68
N ASP A 465 -7.21 9.14 24.76
CA ASP A 465 -6.63 9.01 26.11
C ASP A 465 -5.45 8.03 26.16
N ARG A 466 -5.57 6.90 25.44
CA ARG A 466 -4.50 5.92 25.33
C ARG A 466 -3.26 6.49 24.62
N GLU A 467 -3.46 7.30 23.59
CA GLU A 467 -2.37 7.92 22.84
C GLU A 467 -1.69 9.04 23.64
N ILE A 468 -2.43 9.72 24.53
CA ILE A 468 -1.85 10.63 25.53
C ILE A 468 -0.87 9.85 26.41
N ASP A 469 -1.30 8.72 27.00
CA ASP A 469 -0.42 7.88 27.82
C ASP A 469 0.81 7.39 27.04
N MET A 470 0.62 7.02 25.77
CA MET A 470 1.73 6.62 24.90
C MET A 470 2.73 7.76 24.72
N LEU A 471 2.28 8.98 24.40
CA LEU A 471 3.17 10.12 24.22
C LEU A 471 3.92 10.48 25.51
N LEU A 472 3.25 10.44 26.66
CA LEU A 472 3.86 10.71 27.96
C LEU A 472 5.01 9.74 28.30
N GLU A 473 4.86 8.47 27.95
CA GLU A 473 5.90 7.44 28.17
C GLU A 473 6.99 7.41 27.08
N GLY A 474 6.89 8.25 26.05
CA GLY A 474 7.84 8.23 24.92
C GLY A 474 7.54 7.14 23.89
N GLY A 475 6.29 6.73 23.77
CA GLY A 475 5.80 5.80 22.77
C GLY A 475 5.22 4.50 23.33
N LEU A 476 4.59 3.73 22.44
CA LEU A 476 3.85 2.52 22.77
C LEU A 476 4.73 1.44 23.42
N LEU A 477 5.97 1.29 22.96
CA LEU A 477 6.87 0.26 23.48
C LEU A 477 7.23 0.53 24.94
N ASN A 478 7.45 1.79 25.30
CA ASN A 478 7.76 2.20 26.67
C ASN A 478 6.55 2.03 27.59
N LEU A 479 5.37 2.48 27.16
CA LEU A 479 4.11 2.26 27.89
C LEU A 479 3.87 0.77 28.14
N THR A 480 4.02 -0.06 27.10
CA THR A 480 3.85 -1.52 27.19
C THR A 480 4.83 -2.14 28.19
N ARG A 481 6.08 -1.66 28.23
CA ARG A 481 7.09 -2.13 29.18
C ARG A 481 6.75 -1.73 30.63
N LYS A 482 6.18 -0.54 30.84
CA LYS A 482 5.76 -0.06 32.17
C LYS A 482 4.53 -0.81 32.72
N GLN A 483 3.67 -1.30 31.83
CA GLN A 483 2.44 -2.03 32.18
C GLN A 483 2.67 -3.53 32.43
N LYS A 484 3.81 -4.08 32.00
CA LYS A 484 4.28 -5.42 32.38
C LYS A 484 4.93 -5.36 33.76
#